data_AF-A0A7S0JBA6-F1
#
_entry.id   AF-A0A7S0JBA6-F1
#
_cell.length_a   1.000
_cell.length_b   1.000
_cell.length_c   1.000
_cell.angle_alpha   90.00
_cell.angle_beta   90.00
_cell.angle_gamma   90.00
#
_symmetry.space_group_name_H-M   'P 1'
#
loop_
_entity.id
_entity.type
_entity.pdbx_description
1 polymer ?
#
loop_
_entity_poly.entity_id
_entity_poly.type
_entity_poly.pdbx_seq_one_letter_code
_entity_poly.pdbx_strand_id
1 'polypeptide(L)'
;ARLGYGGRAVLERLERLNGRGVLLRLRVTGGSVYDQNSLVRTYAFLEQVLGLRRPFTVLWDPRRLVWPQITPRFLGKVRAWVDANAVAWDTHVQAHALLLTNPVVRSLARLVIRLFAPPQPVRAVASEEEALEFHMTCCPTPKSWVKASYGDRNQRFAAFASRHGGGDAAPIAPALTVLTCSPTAPSASAWARALAAHVGLTAFVCAPVGAVLHATPRRVRRAVSVLVGVGVGAAAPVIVWLGRRHDPHSVDWMLAFLAATSGFSTFFKCLSTALNAYPQGADADVLTWLHWFPSLPEPIFEGGRPKRRGHGELPRRAFLLVVKLIGLSALVSLPALSGGGGWLPFLLESELHLWIIYLWASSCLDIGSVLVMLAGGSTEPPFRNPLLASRSLREAWGERWNRPVHVYLKRCVYQQLRGCGLASPLAAMLTFFASGLLHEYNFSIHNHVGYRAGHATSFFLLMGVLVLAEAAAAAWLWVRCSPRMQAVIAGTPSVLVAVSLRLLVLPMFAPLFFRSWSKSGLYDALRDMLPHCAVGTQ
;
A
#
# COMPACT_ATOMS: atom_id res chain seq x y z
N ALA A 1 -39.31 -0.47 -10.34
CA ALA A 1 -39.15 -1.36 -9.18
C ALA A 1 -38.69 -0.61 -7.93
N ARG A 2 -39.13 -1.05 -6.73
CA ARG A 2 -38.54 -0.64 -5.44
C ARG A 2 -37.34 -1.57 -5.13
N LEU A 3 -36.15 -1.02 -4.94
CA LEU A 3 -34.90 -1.77 -4.77
C LEU A 3 -34.57 -2.09 -3.31
N GLY A 4 -35.38 -1.61 -2.35
CA GLY A 4 -35.10 -1.70 -0.91
C GLY A 4 -34.38 -0.46 -0.38
N TYR A 5 -34.55 -0.17 0.92
CA TYR A 5 -33.91 0.95 1.62
C TYR A 5 -34.06 2.31 0.91
N GLY A 6 -35.22 2.56 0.31
CA GLY A 6 -35.49 3.80 -0.43
C GLY A 6 -34.91 3.86 -1.85
N GLY A 7 -34.21 2.82 -2.31
CA GLY A 7 -33.74 2.70 -3.69
C GLY A 7 -34.87 2.43 -4.67
N ARG A 8 -34.75 2.95 -5.90
CA ARG A 8 -35.78 2.84 -6.94
C ARG A 8 -35.14 2.71 -8.32
N ALA A 9 -35.71 1.86 -9.16
CA ALA A 9 -35.45 1.85 -10.59
C ALA A 9 -36.74 2.21 -11.35
N VAL A 10 -36.66 3.12 -12.31
CA VAL A 10 -37.79 3.60 -13.11
C VAL A 10 -37.37 3.68 -14.57
N LEU A 11 -38.22 3.21 -15.47
CA LEU A 11 -38.08 3.46 -16.90
C LEU A 11 -38.92 4.67 -17.24
N GLU A 12 -38.27 5.77 -17.61
CA GLU A 12 -38.87 7.06 -17.90
C GLU A 12 -38.99 7.24 -19.41
N ARG A 13 -40.07 7.90 -19.83
CA ARG A 13 -40.31 8.30 -21.22
C ARG A 13 -39.94 9.76 -21.36
N LEU A 14 -38.92 10.06 -22.15
CA LEU A 14 -38.46 11.42 -22.41
C LEU A 14 -38.78 11.81 -23.85
N GLU A 15 -39.36 12.99 -24.04
CA GLU A 15 -39.57 13.57 -25.36
C GLU A 15 -38.29 14.22 -25.85
N ARG A 16 -37.85 13.89 -27.07
CA ARG A 16 -36.66 14.50 -27.66
C ARG A 16 -36.95 15.97 -27.99
N LEU A 17 -36.03 16.86 -27.64
CA LEU A 17 -36.14 18.32 -27.87
C LEU A 17 -36.43 18.69 -29.34
N ASN A 18 -36.05 17.84 -30.30
CA ASN A 18 -36.23 18.09 -31.73
C ASN A 18 -37.51 17.43 -32.31
N GLY A 19 -38.44 16.94 -31.47
CA GLY A 19 -39.67 16.25 -31.91
C GLY A 19 -39.46 14.88 -32.57
N ARG A 20 -38.20 14.44 -32.75
CA ARG A 20 -37.82 13.18 -33.43
C ARG A 20 -37.95 11.93 -32.55
N GLY A 21 -39.09 11.77 -31.90
CA GLY A 21 -39.46 10.56 -31.16
C GLY A 21 -39.10 10.55 -29.68
N VAL A 22 -39.23 9.37 -29.08
CA VAL A 22 -39.20 9.15 -27.63
C VAL A 22 -37.90 8.45 -27.24
N LEU A 23 -37.20 9.01 -26.26
CA LEU A 23 -36.04 8.40 -25.62
C LEU A 23 -36.48 7.69 -24.33
N LEU A 24 -36.17 6.41 -24.20
CA LEU A 24 -36.34 5.69 -22.94
C LEU A 24 -35.11 5.93 -22.07
N ARG A 25 -35.32 6.36 -20.81
CA ARG A 25 -34.26 6.53 -19.81
C ARG A 25 -34.53 5.64 -18.63
N LEU A 26 -33.64 4.68 -18.38
CA LEU A 26 -33.63 3.91 -17.15
C LEU A 26 -32.94 4.71 -16.05
N ARG A 27 -33.69 5.17 -15.05
CA ARG A 27 -33.16 5.80 -13.85
C ARG A 27 -33.01 4.78 -12.74
N VAL A 28 -31.79 4.62 -12.21
CA VAL A 28 -31.49 3.78 -11.06
C VAL A 28 -30.97 4.66 -9.92
N THR A 29 -31.80 4.83 -8.89
CA THR A 29 -31.47 5.61 -7.69
C THR A 29 -31.13 4.67 -6.54
N GLY A 30 -29.93 4.85 -5.98
CA GLY A 30 -29.45 4.08 -4.84
C GLY A 30 -30.27 4.35 -3.58
N GLY A 31 -30.53 3.30 -2.80
CA GLY A 31 -31.09 3.41 -1.45
C GLY A 31 -30.01 3.70 -0.40
N SER A 32 -30.40 3.92 0.85
CA SER A 32 -29.45 4.14 1.96
C SER A 32 -28.54 2.93 2.19
N VAL A 33 -28.98 1.73 1.82
CA VAL A 33 -28.19 0.50 1.81
C VAL A 33 -28.45 -0.23 0.49
N TYR A 34 -27.42 -0.85 -0.08
CA TYR A 34 -27.53 -1.66 -1.29
C TYR A 34 -26.96 -3.06 -1.07
N ASP A 35 -27.79 -3.91 -0.49
CA ASP A 35 -27.42 -5.27 -0.15
C ASP A 35 -27.59 -6.23 -1.33
N GLN A 36 -27.41 -7.53 -1.06
CA GLN A 36 -27.56 -8.57 -2.06
C GLN A 36 -29.00 -8.68 -2.60
N ASN A 37 -30.00 -8.36 -1.79
CA ASN A 37 -31.40 -8.38 -2.21
C ASN A 37 -31.71 -7.18 -3.12
N SER A 38 -31.17 -6.01 -2.81
CA SER A 38 -31.21 -4.85 -3.69
C SER A 38 -30.58 -5.14 -5.04
N LEU A 39 -29.43 -5.81 -5.06
CA LEU A 39 -28.76 -6.23 -6.29
C LEU A 39 -29.65 -7.15 -7.15
N VAL A 40 -30.22 -8.20 -6.54
CA VAL A 40 -31.11 -9.14 -7.25
C VAL A 40 -32.34 -8.44 -7.80
N ARG A 41 -32.96 -7.53 -7.03
CA ARG A 41 -34.13 -6.75 -7.48
C ARG A 41 -33.78 -5.79 -8.62
N THR A 42 -32.60 -5.18 -8.57
CA THR A 42 -32.11 -4.35 -9.68
C THR A 42 -31.96 -5.20 -10.93
N TYR A 43 -31.28 -6.34 -10.85
CA TYR A 43 -31.06 -7.23 -11.99
C TYR A 43 -32.35 -7.78 -12.60
N ALA A 44 -33.30 -8.22 -11.77
CA ALA A 44 -34.61 -8.65 -12.27
C ALA A 44 -35.33 -7.52 -13.03
N PHE A 45 -35.21 -6.28 -12.56
CA PHE A 45 -35.78 -5.13 -13.26
C PHE A 45 -35.02 -4.79 -14.55
N LEU A 46 -33.68 -4.89 -14.55
CA LEU A 46 -32.87 -4.70 -15.75
C LEU A 46 -33.24 -5.71 -16.83
N GLU A 47 -33.43 -6.98 -16.46
CA GLU A 47 -33.87 -8.04 -17.37
C GLU A 47 -35.23 -7.74 -17.99
N GLN A 48 -36.19 -7.23 -17.21
CA GLN A 48 -37.48 -6.77 -17.73
C GLN A 48 -37.32 -5.63 -18.74
N VAL A 49 -36.45 -4.65 -18.45
CA VAL A 49 -36.18 -3.53 -19.36
C VAL A 49 -35.49 -4.01 -20.65
N LEU A 50 -34.52 -4.93 -20.53
CA LEU A 50 -33.86 -5.56 -21.69
C LEU A 50 -34.84 -6.37 -22.52
N GLY A 51 -35.82 -7.02 -21.88
CA GLY A 51 -36.90 -7.77 -22.54
C GLY A 51 -37.79 -6.92 -23.45
N LEU A 52 -37.80 -5.59 -23.27
CA LEU A 52 -38.49 -4.68 -24.19
C LEU A 52 -37.83 -4.62 -25.57
N ARG A 53 -36.57 -5.06 -25.71
CA ARG A 53 -35.77 -5.05 -26.95
C ARG A 53 -35.74 -3.68 -27.65
N ARG A 54 -35.80 -2.60 -26.87
CA ARG A 54 -35.74 -1.21 -27.35
C ARG A 54 -34.50 -0.52 -26.83
N PRO A 55 -33.92 0.44 -27.58
CA PRO A 55 -32.78 1.21 -27.10
C PRO A 55 -33.16 2.16 -25.96
N PHE A 56 -32.30 2.27 -24.96
CA PHE A 56 -32.48 3.18 -23.81
C PHE A 56 -31.14 3.69 -23.28
N THR A 57 -31.16 4.81 -22.54
CA THR A 57 -30.01 5.32 -21.78
C THR A 57 -30.16 5.03 -20.30
N VAL A 58 -29.07 5.06 -19.54
CA VAL A 58 -29.10 4.76 -18.10
C VAL A 58 -28.56 5.93 -17.29
N LEU A 59 -29.37 6.42 -16.35
CA LEU A 59 -28.95 7.37 -15.32
C LEU A 59 -28.74 6.62 -14.00
N TRP A 60 -27.49 6.59 -13.53
CA TRP A 60 -27.13 6.08 -12.21
C TRP A 60 -27.06 7.24 -11.22
N ASP A 61 -27.87 7.18 -10.17
CA ASP A 61 -27.90 8.16 -9.08
C ASP A 61 -27.48 7.50 -7.76
N PRO A 62 -26.16 7.40 -7.49
CA PRO A 62 -25.63 6.80 -6.27
C PRO A 62 -25.56 7.80 -5.10
N ARG A 63 -26.12 9.00 -5.19
CA ARG A 63 -25.91 10.06 -4.18
C ARG A 63 -26.37 9.67 -2.77
N ARG A 64 -27.36 8.78 -2.67
CA ARG A 64 -27.88 8.25 -1.39
C ARG A 64 -27.29 6.89 -0.99
N LEU A 65 -26.41 6.35 -1.83
CA LEU A 65 -25.87 5.00 -1.70
C LEU A 65 -24.76 4.96 -0.64
N VAL A 66 -24.96 4.15 0.40
CA VAL A 66 -23.83 3.63 1.19
C VAL A 66 -23.29 2.41 0.46
N TRP A 67 -22.03 2.49 0.03
CA TRP A 67 -21.39 1.42 -0.73
C TRP A 67 -21.38 0.11 0.08
N PRO A 68 -21.85 -1.01 -0.50
CA PRO A 68 -21.84 -2.28 0.20
C PRO A 68 -20.43 -2.80 0.42
N GLN A 69 -20.28 -3.67 1.43
CA GLN A 69 -19.09 -4.49 1.52
C GLN A 69 -19.04 -5.45 0.33
N ILE A 70 -18.00 -5.30 -0.50
CA ILE A 70 -17.78 -6.15 -1.66
C ILE A 70 -17.29 -7.51 -1.16
N THR A 71 -18.20 -8.49 -1.11
CA THR A 71 -17.87 -9.88 -0.76
C THR A 71 -17.64 -10.72 -2.02
N PRO A 72 -16.89 -11.83 -1.97
CA PRO A 72 -16.73 -12.74 -3.12
C PRO A 72 -18.07 -13.25 -3.67
N ARG A 73 -19.05 -13.52 -2.80
CA ARG A 73 -20.41 -13.91 -3.22
C ARG A 73 -21.14 -12.78 -3.95
N PHE A 74 -20.96 -11.54 -3.54
CA PHE A 74 -21.52 -10.37 -4.22
C PHE A 74 -20.93 -10.25 -5.63
N LEU A 75 -19.59 -10.30 -5.76
CA LEU A 75 -18.91 -10.26 -7.06
C LEU A 75 -19.29 -11.43 -7.97
N GLY A 76 -19.45 -12.63 -7.42
CA GLY A 76 -19.90 -13.80 -8.17
C GLY A 76 -21.26 -13.60 -8.83
N LYS A 77 -22.23 -13.01 -8.11
CA LYS A 77 -23.55 -12.69 -8.67
C LYS A 77 -23.50 -11.60 -9.74
N VAL A 78 -22.69 -10.56 -9.53
CA VAL A 78 -22.49 -9.50 -10.53
C VAL A 78 -21.94 -10.10 -11.81
N ARG A 79 -20.89 -10.93 -11.71
CA ARG A 79 -20.27 -11.58 -12.86
C ARG A 79 -21.25 -12.50 -13.59
N ALA A 80 -21.96 -13.37 -12.87
CA ALA A 80 -22.92 -14.29 -13.48
C ALA A 80 -24.01 -13.54 -14.27
N TRP A 81 -24.52 -12.42 -13.73
CA TRP A 81 -25.51 -11.61 -14.43
C TRP A 81 -24.92 -10.93 -15.68
N VAL A 82 -23.72 -10.36 -15.57
CA VAL A 82 -23.02 -9.74 -16.71
C VAL A 82 -22.78 -10.76 -17.81
N ASP A 83 -22.25 -11.94 -17.47
CA ASP A 83 -21.95 -12.99 -18.45
C ASP A 83 -23.23 -13.45 -19.20
N ALA A 84 -24.37 -13.48 -18.51
CA ALA A 84 -25.66 -13.84 -19.12
C ALA A 84 -26.29 -12.73 -19.97
N ASN A 85 -26.04 -11.45 -19.65
CA ASN A 85 -26.79 -10.32 -20.23
C ASN A 85 -25.94 -9.33 -21.05
N ALA A 86 -24.62 -9.51 -21.13
CA ALA A 86 -23.72 -8.52 -21.76
C ALA A 86 -24.08 -8.21 -23.22
N VAL A 87 -24.44 -9.21 -24.02
CA VAL A 87 -24.83 -9.01 -25.43
C VAL A 87 -26.09 -8.16 -25.53
N ALA A 88 -27.13 -8.49 -24.76
CA ALA A 88 -28.38 -7.72 -24.75
C ALA A 88 -28.17 -6.30 -24.22
N TRP A 89 -27.34 -6.16 -23.18
CA TRP A 89 -26.96 -4.86 -22.62
C TRP A 89 -26.25 -3.99 -23.66
N ASP A 90 -25.23 -4.52 -24.34
CA ASP A 90 -24.51 -3.80 -25.38
C ASP A 90 -25.35 -3.50 -26.62
N THR A 91 -26.35 -4.33 -26.90
CA THR A 91 -27.28 -4.10 -28.03
C THR A 91 -28.21 -2.92 -27.75
N HIS A 92 -28.73 -2.81 -26.53
CA HIS A 92 -29.83 -1.90 -26.24
C HIS A 92 -29.40 -0.64 -25.47
N VAL A 93 -28.36 -0.71 -24.64
CA VAL A 93 -27.93 0.43 -23.85
C VAL A 93 -27.09 1.39 -24.68
N GLN A 94 -27.56 2.63 -24.78
CA GLN A 94 -26.97 3.65 -25.65
C GLN A 94 -25.90 4.49 -24.95
N ALA A 95 -26.12 4.84 -23.69
CA ALA A 95 -25.19 5.64 -22.90
C ALA A 95 -25.45 5.50 -21.39
N HIS A 96 -24.44 5.85 -20.60
CA HIS A 96 -24.50 5.90 -19.14
C HIS A 96 -24.15 7.29 -18.60
N ALA A 97 -25.03 7.87 -17.80
CA ALA A 97 -24.73 9.03 -16.97
C ALA A 97 -24.57 8.62 -15.49
N LEU A 98 -23.50 9.08 -14.84
CA LEU A 98 -23.26 8.92 -13.41
C LEU A 98 -23.47 10.27 -12.72
N LEU A 99 -24.54 10.41 -11.92
CA LEU A 99 -24.86 11.64 -11.22
C LEU A 99 -24.06 11.78 -9.92
N LEU A 100 -23.01 12.61 -9.94
CA LEU A 100 -22.05 12.77 -8.85
C LEU A 100 -21.89 14.26 -8.49
N THR A 101 -22.46 14.68 -7.36
CA THR A 101 -22.38 16.08 -6.90
C THR A 101 -20.98 16.49 -6.46
N ASN A 102 -20.21 15.58 -5.86
CA ASN A 102 -18.87 15.87 -5.39
C ASN A 102 -17.87 15.96 -6.58
N PRO A 103 -17.15 17.09 -6.77
CA PRO A 103 -16.26 17.30 -7.91
C PRO A 103 -15.04 16.35 -7.89
N VAL A 104 -14.54 15.99 -6.71
CA VAL A 104 -13.39 15.08 -6.56
C VAL A 104 -13.79 13.66 -6.98
N VAL A 105 -14.93 13.17 -6.50
CA VAL A 105 -15.46 11.85 -6.89
C VAL A 105 -15.75 11.80 -8.39
N ARG A 106 -16.25 12.90 -8.97
CA ARG A 106 -16.47 13.01 -10.42
C ARG A 106 -15.17 12.94 -11.21
N SER A 107 -14.10 13.60 -10.76
CA SER A 107 -12.77 13.53 -11.38
C SER A 107 -12.19 12.11 -11.33
N LEU A 108 -12.33 11.42 -10.19
CA LEU A 108 -11.92 10.03 -10.06
C LEU A 108 -12.72 9.10 -10.99
N ALA A 109 -14.05 9.28 -11.05
CA ALA A 109 -14.91 8.50 -11.95
C ALA A 109 -14.52 8.72 -13.42
N ARG A 110 -14.18 9.95 -13.82
CA ARG A 110 -13.69 10.26 -15.18
C ARG A 110 -12.37 9.55 -15.48
N LEU A 111 -11.44 9.51 -14.52
CA LEU A 111 -10.18 8.76 -14.67
C LEU A 111 -10.45 7.26 -14.87
N VAL A 112 -11.32 6.68 -14.05
CA VAL A 112 -11.72 5.26 -14.15
C VAL A 112 -12.37 4.96 -15.50
N ILE A 113 -13.32 5.79 -15.95
CA ILE A 113 -13.97 5.64 -17.26
C ILE A 113 -12.93 5.67 -18.39
N ARG A 114 -11.97 6.60 -18.34
CA ARG A 114 -10.88 6.69 -19.33
C ARG A 114 -10.00 5.45 -19.32
N LEU A 115 -9.67 4.93 -18.14
CA LEU A 115 -8.82 3.76 -17.98
C LEU A 115 -9.47 2.48 -18.54
N PHE A 116 -10.78 2.30 -18.29
CA PHE A 116 -11.49 1.08 -18.72
C PHE A 116 -12.06 1.16 -20.14
N ALA A 117 -12.17 2.37 -20.71
CA ALA A 117 -12.68 2.63 -22.06
C ALA A 117 -13.92 1.75 -22.40
N PRO A 118 -15.02 1.88 -21.63
CA PRO A 118 -16.23 1.09 -21.87
C PRO A 118 -16.75 1.33 -23.29
N PRO A 119 -17.39 0.32 -23.91
CA PRO A 119 -17.80 0.45 -25.30
C PRO A 119 -18.89 1.52 -25.47
N GLN A 120 -19.83 1.65 -24.51
CA GLN A 120 -20.80 2.74 -24.50
C GLN A 120 -20.18 4.05 -24.01
N PRO A 121 -20.66 5.21 -24.49
CA PRO A 121 -20.40 6.51 -23.91
C PRO A 121 -20.80 6.54 -22.42
N VAL A 122 -19.86 6.92 -21.56
CA VAL A 122 -20.11 7.10 -20.12
C VAL A 122 -19.66 8.50 -19.70
N ARG A 123 -20.54 9.23 -19.01
CA ARG A 123 -20.22 10.57 -18.48
C ARG A 123 -20.59 10.70 -17.01
N ALA A 124 -19.65 11.21 -16.22
CA ALA A 124 -19.93 11.65 -14.86
C ALA A 124 -20.34 13.13 -14.85
N VAL A 125 -21.56 13.39 -14.37
CA VAL A 125 -22.26 14.69 -14.46
C VAL A 125 -22.57 15.26 -13.08
N ALA A 126 -22.78 16.57 -13.00
CA ALA A 126 -23.08 17.33 -11.78
C ALA A 126 -24.56 17.31 -11.41
N SER A 127 -25.42 17.37 -12.42
CA SER A 127 -26.85 17.59 -12.27
C SER A 127 -27.66 16.69 -13.21
N GLU A 128 -28.97 16.64 -12.97
CA GLU A 128 -29.87 15.84 -13.79
C GLU A 128 -30.07 16.45 -15.19
N GLU A 129 -29.98 17.77 -15.29
CA GLU A 129 -30.04 18.55 -16.53
C GLU A 129 -28.82 18.22 -17.42
N GLU A 130 -27.61 18.18 -16.85
CA GLU A 130 -26.40 17.78 -17.58
C GLU A 130 -26.47 16.31 -18.04
N ALA A 131 -27.04 15.41 -17.22
CA ALA A 131 -27.32 14.03 -17.62
C ALA A 131 -28.30 13.97 -18.79
N LEU A 132 -29.37 14.77 -18.75
CA LEU A 132 -30.37 14.83 -19.81
C LEU A 132 -29.75 15.35 -21.11
N GLU A 133 -29.04 16.47 -21.05
CA GLU A 133 -28.30 17.03 -22.19
C GLU A 133 -27.36 16.00 -22.80
N PHE A 134 -26.55 15.32 -21.97
CA PHE A 134 -25.66 14.26 -22.43
C PHE A 134 -26.41 13.13 -23.13
N HIS A 135 -27.48 12.60 -22.54
CA HIS A 135 -28.26 11.53 -23.16
C HIS A 135 -28.92 11.93 -24.49
N MET A 136 -29.30 13.20 -24.64
CA MET A 136 -29.95 13.72 -25.84
C MET A 136 -28.95 13.97 -26.98
N THR A 137 -27.72 14.35 -26.63
CA THR A 137 -26.66 14.70 -27.59
C THR A 137 -25.81 13.50 -27.99
N CYS A 138 -25.52 12.56 -27.08
CA CYS A 138 -24.54 11.51 -27.32
C CYS A 138 -25.00 10.40 -28.28
N CYS A 139 -26.31 10.19 -28.44
CA CYS A 139 -26.87 9.07 -29.19
C CYS A 139 -28.08 9.50 -30.05
N PRO A 140 -27.85 10.30 -31.12
CA PRO A 140 -28.93 10.75 -32.01
C PRO A 140 -29.60 9.57 -32.71
N THR A 141 -28.84 8.52 -33.04
CA THR A 141 -29.33 7.27 -33.61
C THR A 141 -28.96 6.09 -32.71
N PRO A 142 -29.86 5.10 -32.53
CA PRO A 142 -29.54 3.89 -31.79
C PRO A 142 -28.38 3.13 -32.44
N LYS A 143 -27.39 2.74 -31.63
CA LYS A 143 -26.23 1.97 -32.02
C LYS A 143 -26.11 0.72 -31.14
N SER A 144 -25.75 -0.40 -31.76
CA SER A 144 -25.30 -1.59 -31.02
C SER A 144 -23.83 -1.46 -30.70
N TRP A 145 -23.47 -1.69 -29.45
CA TRP A 145 -22.10 -1.67 -28.95
C TRP A 145 -21.51 -3.08 -28.83
N VAL A 146 -22.24 -4.09 -29.33
CA VAL A 146 -21.82 -5.50 -29.30
C VAL A 146 -20.49 -5.63 -30.03
N LYS A 147 -19.47 -6.05 -29.29
CA LYS A 147 -18.16 -6.33 -29.87
C LYS A 147 -18.29 -7.56 -30.78
N ALA A 148 -17.69 -7.50 -31.97
CA ALA A 148 -17.68 -8.57 -32.97
C ALA A 148 -17.19 -9.95 -32.47
N SER A 149 -16.66 -10.02 -31.25
CA SER A 149 -16.28 -11.28 -30.64
C SER A 149 -16.46 -11.26 -29.12
N TYR A 150 -17.71 -11.46 -28.68
CA TYR A 150 -17.98 -11.80 -27.28
C TYR A 150 -17.35 -13.15 -26.89
N GLY A 151 -17.22 -14.07 -27.85
CA GLY A 151 -16.53 -15.35 -27.68
C GLY A 151 -15.00 -15.28 -27.59
N ASP A 152 -14.39 -14.10 -27.74
CA ASP A 152 -12.95 -13.99 -28.00
C ASP A 152 -12.24 -12.92 -27.16
N ARG A 153 -12.75 -12.74 -25.94
CA ARG A 153 -12.14 -11.89 -24.92
C ARG A 153 -10.70 -12.33 -24.59
N ASN A 154 -10.33 -13.58 -24.88
CA ASN A 154 -8.99 -14.12 -24.67
C ASN A 154 -8.00 -13.83 -25.82
N GLN A 155 -8.41 -13.71 -27.10
CA GLN A 155 -7.46 -13.41 -28.20
C GLN A 155 -7.15 -11.91 -28.35
N ARG A 156 -8.00 -10.99 -27.88
CA ARG A 156 -7.75 -9.55 -28.00
C ARG A 156 -6.54 -9.05 -27.20
N PHE A 157 -6.07 -9.79 -26.21
CA PHE A 157 -4.78 -9.53 -25.55
C PHE A 157 -3.57 -9.99 -26.38
N ALA A 158 -3.75 -10.93 -27.32
CA ALA A 158 -2.69 -11.41 -28.20
C ALA A 158 -2.58 -10.56 -29.49
N ALA A 159 -3.69 -10.07 -30.04
CA ALA A 159 -3.69 -9.34 -31.31
C ALA A 159 -3.23 -7.87 -31.22
N PHE A 160 -3.33 -7.24 -30.04
CA PHE A 160 -2.86 -5.86 -29.82
C PHE A 160 -1.33 -5.73 -30.02
N ALA A 161 -0.57 -6.82 -29.88
CA ALA A 161 0.87 -6.86 -30.09
C ALA A 161 1.31 -6.83 -31.58
N SER A 162 0.37 -6.98 -32.54
CA SER A 162 0.73 -7.24 -33.95
C SER A 162 0.50 -6.09 -34.94
N ARG A 163 -0.14 -4.97 -34.55
CA ARG A 163 -0.73 -4.03 -35.52
C ARG A 163 -0.27 -2.57 -35.51
N HIS A 164 0.76 -2.19 -34.77
CA HIS A 164 1.26 -0.80 -34.77
C HIS A 164 2.68 -0.70 -35.35
N GLY A 165 2.81 -1.07 -36.62
CA GLY A 165 3.91 -0.65 -37.49
C GLY A 165 3.37 0.13 -38.68
N GLY A 166 3.75 1.41 -38.78
CA GLY A 166 3.72 2.22 -40.01
C GLY A 166 2.51 3.15 -40.20
N GLY A 167 2.77 4.46 -40.26
CA GLY A 167 1.83 5.45 -40.81
C GLY A 167 2.10 6.89 -40.38
N ASP A 168 2.85 7.62 -41.20
CA ASP A 168 3.29 9.01 -41.05
C ASP A 168 2.17 10.06 -41.05
N ALA A 169 2.30 11.09 -40.20
CA ALA A 169 1.65 12.38 -40.34
C ALA A 169 2.56 13.52 -39.85
N ALA A 170 2.73 14.54 -40.69
CA ALA A 170 3.62 15.70 -40.53
C ALA A 170 3.11 16.73 -39.48
N PRO A 171 3.98 17.61 -38.96
CA PRO A 171 3.95 18.04 -37.56
C PRO A 171 3.38 19.44 -37.35
N ILE A 172 2.51 19.59 -36.35
CA ILE A 172 2.22 20.89 -35.72
C ILE A 172 2.01 20.68 -34.21
N ALA A 173 3.09 20.70 -33.44
CA ALA A 173 3.14 21.00 -32.00
C ALA A 173 4.58 20.81 -31.50
N PRO A 174 5.04 21.56 -30.47
CA PRO A 174 6.38 21.41 -29.92
C PRO A 174 6.59 19.95 -29.50
N ALA A 175 7.77 19.39 -29.83
CA ALA A 175 8.14 17.99 -29.66
C ALA A 175 7.57 17.39 -28.36
N LEU A 176 6.42 16.72 -28.47
CA LEU A 176 5.93 15.80 -27.45
C LEU A 176 6.91 14.64 -27.49
N THR A 177 7.89 14.66 -26.60
CA THR A 177 8.77 13.51 -26.37
C THR A 177 7.88 12.32 -26.10
N VAL A 178 7.75 11.42 -27.07
CA VAL A 178 6.96 10.20 -26.92
C VAL A 178 7.76 9.32 -25.97
N LEU A 179 7.36 9.30 -24.70
CA LEU A 179 7.94 8.40 -23.72
C LEU A 179 7.58 6.97 -24.15
N THR A 180 8.57 6.25 -24.67
CA THR A 180 8.41 4.83 -24.99
C THR A 180 8.60 4.04 -23.69
N CYS A 181 7.61 3.21 -23.35
CA CYS A 181 7.59 2.35 -22.15
C CYS A 181 7.91 0.94 -22.61
N SER A 182 9.15 0.49 -22.41
CA SER A 182 9.52 -0.90 -22.73
C SER A 182 9.45 -1.73 -21.45
N PRO A 183 8.63 -2.80 -21.39
CA PRO A 183 8.56 -3.65 -20.22
C PRO A 183 9.87 -4.41 -20.02
N THR A 184 10.45 -4.30 -18.83
CA THR A 184 11.66 -5.02 -18.40
C THR A 184 11.26 -6.13 -17.43
N ALA A 185 11.69 -7.36 -17.72
CA ALA A 185 11.47 -8.50 -16.85
C ALA A 185 12.37 -8.45 -15.59
N PRO A 186 11.92 -8.97 -14.44
CA PRO A 186 12.75 -9.03 -13.24
C PRO A 186 13.93 -10.00 -13.42
N SER A 187 15.07 -9.67 -12.82
CA SER A 187 16.27 -10.50 -12.78
C SER A 187 16.09 -11.67 -11.80
N ALA A 188 16.00 -12.89 -12.35
CA ALA A 188 15.96 -14.10 -11.54
C ALA A 188 17.21 -14.24 -10.64
N SER A 189 18.38 -13.79 -11.12
CA SER A 189 19.62 -13.84 -10.34
C SER A 189 19.60 -12.89 -9.15
N ALA A 190 18.99 -11.70 -9.27
CA ALA A 190 18.85 -10.76 -8.16
C ALA A 190 17.97 -11.35 -7.03
N TRP A 191 16.84 -11.97 -7.39
CA TRP A 191 16.01 -12.69 -6.42
C TRP A 191 16.71 -13.88 -5.78
N ALA A 192 17.40 -14.69 -6.58
CA ALA A 192 18.15 -15.84 -6.08
C ALA A 192 19.22 -15.42 -5.07
N ARG A 193 19.97 -14.34 -5.35
CA ARG A 193 20.95 -13.77 -4.41
C ARG A 193 20.29 -13.26 -3.14
N ALA A 194 19.22 -12.48 -3.25
CA ALA A 194 18.51 -11.96 -2.08
C ALA A 194 17.96 -13.09 -1.19
N LEU A 195 17.37 -14.12 -1.80
CA LEU A 195 16.86 -15.28 -1.08
C LEU A 195 18.00 -16.09 -0.43
N ALA A 196 19.07 -16.38 -1.17
CA ALA A 196 20.23 -17.11 -0.65
C ALA A 196 20.88 -16.35 0.52
N ALA A 197 21.01 -15.03 0.41
CA ALA A 197 21.50 -14.17 1.47
C ALA A 197 20.61 -14.25 2.72
N HIS A 198 19.29 -14.13 2.55
CA HIS A 198 18.35 -14.20 3.66
C HIS A 198 18.36 -15.57 4.36
N VAL A 199 18.32 -16.66 3.57
CA VAL A 199 18.39 -18.03 4.08
C VAL A 199 19.73 -18.28 4.77
N GLY A 200 20.84 -17.87 4.16
CA GLY A 200 22.17 -18.03 4.72
C GLY A 200 22.35 -17.29 6.03
N LEU A 201 21.98 -16.00 6.10
CA LEU A 201 22.03 -15.22 7.33
C LEU A 201 21.14 -15.83 8.42
N THR A 202 19.96 -16.33 8.06
CA THR A 202 19.05 -16.97 9.02
C THR A 202 19.61 -18.28 9.55
N ALA A 203 20.08 -19.16 8.66
CA ALA A 203 20.54 -20.51 9.00
C ALA A 203 21.92 -20.54 9.67
N PHE A 204 22.82 -19.63 9.30
CA PHE A 204 24.21 -19.63 9.77
C PHE A 204 24.54 -18.53 10.79
N VAL A 205 23.67 -17.54 10.98
CA VAL A 205 23.87 -16.50 12.01
C VAL A 205 22.73 -16.51 13.03
N CYS A 206 21.50 -16.21 12.61
CA CYS A 206 20.40 -16.00 13.55
C CYS A 206 20.03 -17.27 14.33
N ALA A 207 19.83 -18.40 13.64
CA ALA A 207 19.43 -19.65 14.27
C ALA A 207 20.50 -20.24 15.20
N PRO A 208 21.81 -20.30 14.82
CA PRO A 208 22.86 -20.74 15.72
C PRO A 208 22.99 -19.86 16.97
N VAL A 209 22.94 -18.54 16.81
CA VAL A 209 22.93 -17.60 17.95
C VAL A 209 21.73 -17.88 18.86
N GLY A 210 20.54 -18.03 18.28
CA GLY A 210 19.34 -18.39 19.03
C GLY A 210 19.50 -19.70 19.80
N ALA A 211 20.02 -20.75 19.17
CA ALA A 211 20.24 -22.05 19.79
C ALA A 211 21.23 -21.97 20.97
N VAL A 212 22.34 -21.25 20.79
CA VAL A 212 23.33 -21.01 21.87
C VAL A 212 22.67 -20.29 23.05
N LEU A 213 21.90 -19.23 22.81
CA LEU A 213 21.25 -18.48 23.88
C LEU A 213 20.16 -19.30 24.61
N HIS A 214 19.44 -20.17 23.90
CA HIS A 214 18.49 -21.10 24.51
C HIS A 214 19.19 -22.10 25.43
N ALA A 215 20.27 -22.72 24.95
CA ALA A 215 21.07 -23.68 25.72
C ALA A 215 21.83 -23.03 26.89
N THR A 216 22.05 -21.72 26.83
CA THR A 216 22.78 -20.99 27.88
C THR A 216 21.99 -20.98 29.21
N PRO A 217 22.61 -21.39 30.33
CA PRO A 217 21.96 -21.38 31.65
C PRO A 217 21.43 -20.00 32.02
N ARG A 218 20.22 -19.95 32.60
CA ARG A 218 19.53 -18.68 32.94
C ARG A 218 20.39 -17.72 33.77
N ARG A 219 21.26 -18.24 34.64
CA ARG A 219 22.15 -17.43 35.51
C ARG A 219 23.17 -16.58 34.74
N VAL A 220 23.67 -17.07 33.61
CA VAL A 220 24.68 -16.37 32.78
C VAL A 220 24.11 -15.84 31.47
N ARG A 221 22.88 -16.24 31.11
CA ARG A 221 22.21 -15.88 29.85
C ARG A 221 22.19 -14.37 29.60
N ARG A 222 22.00 -13.54 30.64
CA ARG A 222 22.03 -12.08 30.50
C ARG A 222 23.35 -11.57 29.96
N ALA A 223 24.47 -11.94 30.59
CA ALA A 223 25.80 -11.49 30.18
C ALA A 223 26.16 -12.02 28.78
N VAL A 224 25.93 -13.32 28.54
CA VAL A 224 26.18 -13.95 27.22
C VAL A 224 25.37 -13.27 26.13
N SER A 225 24.09 -12.98 26.37
CA SER A 225 23.23 -12.32 25.39
C SER A 225 23.72 -10.92 25.03
N VAL A 226 24.19 -10.13 26.02
CA VAL A 226 24.76 -8.80 25.73
C VAL A 226 26.02 -8.92 24.88
N LEU A 227 26.97 -9.79 25.29
CA LEU A 227 28.23 -9.99 24.56
C LEU A 227 28.00 -10.47 23.13
N VAL A 228 27.15 -11.49 22.94
CA VAL A 228 26.81 -12.02 21.61
C VAL A 228 26.07 -10.98 20.78
N GLY A 229 25.12 -10.25 21.38
CA GLY A 229 24.41 -9.18 20.69
C GLY A 229 25.35 -8.10 20.15
N VAL A 230 26.24 -7.58 20.99
CA VAL A 230 27.24 -6.58 20.58
C VAL A 230 28.18 -7.15 19.52
N GLY A 231 28.66 -8.38 19.69
CA GLY A 231 29.53 -9.06 18.74
C GLY A 231 28.88 -9.20 17.36
N VAL A 232 27.64 -9.71 17.27
CA VAL A 232 26.92 -9.86 16.00
C VAL A 232 26.60 -8.50 15.38
N GLY A 233 26.17 -7.53 16.19
CA GLY A 233 25.90 -6.16 15.72
C GLY A 233 27.15 -5.53 15.10
N ALA A 234 28.32 -5.69 15.72
CA ALA A 234 29.59 -5.17 15.23
C ALA A 234 30.16 -5.98 14.04
N ALA A 235 29.88 -7.27 13.95
CA ALA A 235 30.39 -8.13 12.88
C ALA A 235 29.80 -7.77 11.50
N ALA A 236 28.51 -7.45 11.42
CA ALA A 236 27.86 -7.16 10.14
C ALA A 236 28.52 -6.02 9.31
N PRO A 237 28.81 -4.82 9.86
CA PRO A 237 29.53 -3.79 9.11
C PRO A 237 30.93 -4.22 8.70
N VAL A 238 31.65 -4.95 9.56
CA VAL A 238 33.01 -5.44 9.26
C VAL A 238 32.99 -6.45 8.11
N ILE A 239 32.08 -7.42 8.13
CA ILE A 239 31.94 -8.44 7.08
C ILE A 239 31.57 -7.79 5.74
N VAL A 240 30.60 -6.87 5.73
CA VAL A 240 30.21 -6.16 4.51
C VAL A 240 31.36 -5.31 3.97
N TRP A 241 32.10 -4.64 4.85
CA TRP A 241 33.28 -3.85 4.46
C TRP A 241 34.40 -4.74 3.89
N LEU A 242 34.71 -5.86 4.53
CA LEU A 242 35.71 -6.83 4.05
C LEU A 242 35.30 -7.42 2.70
N GLY A 243 34.03 -7.80 2.52
CA GLY A 243 33.51 -8.32 1.26
C GLY A 243 33.71 -7.34 0.11
N ARG A 244 33.33 -6.06 0.30
CA ARG A 244 33.56 -5.00 -0.70
C ARG A 244 35.03 -4.72 -0.98
N ARG A 245 35.89 -4.84 0.04
CA ARG A 245 37.34 -4.63 -0.12
C ARG A 245 37.98 -5.76 -0.95
N HIS A 246 37.49 -6.98 -0.80
CA HIS A 246 37.99 -8.13 -1.55
C HIS A 246 37.46 -8.16 -2.98
N ASP A 247 36.14 -7.96 -3.15
CA ASP A 247 35.48 -7.83 -4.44
C ASP A 247 34.34 -6.79 -4.34
N PRO A 248 34.52 -5.59 -4.91
CA PRO A 248 33.50 -4.53 -4.89
C PRO A 248 32.14 -4.94 -5.49
N HIS A 249 32.12 -5.93 -6.40
CA HIS A 249 30.90 -6.39 -7.06
C HIS A 249 30.23 -7.56 -6.32
N SER A 250 30.93 -8.21 -5.38
CA SER A 250 30.38 -9.33 -4.60
C SER A 250 29.27 -8.93 -3.64
N VAL A 251 29.25 -7.67 -3.20
CA VAL A 251 28.29 -7.16 -2.23
C VAL A 251 27.38 -6.11 -2.85
N ASP A 252 26.33 -6.60 -3.52
CA ASP A 252 25.25 -5.75 -3.98
C ASP A 252 24.48 -5.08 -2.81
N TRP A 253 23.66 -4.10 -3.17
CA TRP A 253 22.90 -3.32 -2.20
C TRP A 253 21.98 -4.18 -1.33
N MET A 254 21.32 -5.17 -1.93
CA MET A 254 20.35 -6.01 -1.25
C MET A 254 21.04 -6.92 -0.23
N LEU A 255 22.19 -7.50 -0.58
CA LEU A 255 23.01 -8.28 0.35
C LEU A 255 23.45 -7.44 1.55
N ALA A 256 23.97 -6.22 1.31
CA ALA A 256 24.37 -5.32 2.38
C ALA A 256 23.19 -4.91 3.27
N PHE A 257 22.02 -4.65 2.69
CA PHE A 257 20.79 -4.33 3.42
C PHE A 257 20.31 -5.50 4.29
N LEU A 258 20.32 -6.72 3.75
CA LEU A 258 19.93 -7.93 4.48
C LEU A 258 20.92 -8.24 5.61
N ALA A 259 22.22 -8.06 5.38
CA ALA A 259 23.25 -8.21 6.40
C ALA A 259 23.06 -7.20 7.55
N ALA A 260 22.83 -5.92 7.22
CA ALA A 260 22.53 -4.89 8.21
C ALA A 260 21.25 -5.22 9.00
N THR A 261 20.20 -5.66 8.30
CA THR A 261 18.92 -6.04 8.91
C THR A 261 19.04 -7.24 9.84
N SER A 262 19.78 -8.26 9.41
CA SER A 262 20.10 -9.44 10.22
C SER A 262 20.93 -9.06 11.45
N GLY A 263 21.94 -8.21 11.29
CA GLY A 263 22.79 -7.72 12.38
C GLY A 263 22.00 -7.01 13.47
N PHE A 264 21.20 -6.00 13.10
CA PHE A 264 20.43 -5.27 14.12
C PHE A 264 19.30 -6.11 14.71
N SER A 265 18.60 -6.91 13.91
CA SER A 265 17.50 -7.72 14.43
C SER A 265 18.02 -8.76 15.43
N THR A 266 19.14 -9.41 15.13
CA THR A 266 19.82 -10.32 16.05
C THR A 266 20.28 -9.59 17.31
N PHE A 267 20.89 -8.40 17.17
CA PHE A 267 21.24 -7.57 18.34
C PHE A 267 20.02 -7.31 19.25
N PHE A 268 18.88 -6.91 18.70
CA PHE A 268 17.68 -6.66 19.50
C PHE A 268 17.06 -7.93 20.08
N LYS A 269 17.18 -9.09 19.43
CA LYS A 269 16.75 -10.39 19.99
C LYS A 269 17.64 -10.81 21.15
N CYS A 270 18.96 -10.63 21.02
CA CYS A 270 19.92 -10.80 22.09
C CYS A 270 19.61 -9.86 23.27
N LEU A 271 19.37 -8.57 23.00
CA LEU A 271 19.02 -7.60 24.03
C LEU A 271 17.69 -7.93 24.72
N SER A 272 16.67 -8.34 23.95
CA SER A 272 15.39 -8.83 24.50
C SER A 272 15.61 -10.04 25.40
N THR A 273 16.50 -10.95 25.02
CA THR A 273 16.88 -12.12 25.83
C THR A 273 17.59 -11.70 27.11
N ALA A 274 18.53 -10.76 27.03
CA ALA A 274 19.27 -10.24 28.18
C ALA A 274 18.35 -9.58 29.22
N LEU A 275 17.31 -8.91 28.74
CA LEU A 275 16.33 -8.19 29.56
C LEU A 275 15.13 -9.07 29.97
N ASN A 276 15.07 -10.34 29.55
CA ASN A 276 13.89 -11.19 29.68
C ASN A 276 12.60 -10.54 29.13
N ALA A 277 12.74 -9.78 28.04
CA ALA A 277 11.68 -9.00 27.40
C ALA A 277 11.19 -9.64 26.08
N TYR A 278 11.33 -10.94 25.93
CA TYR A 278 10.78 -11.71 24.82
C TYR A 278 9.34 -12.17 25.10
N PRO A 279 8.55 -12.58 24.09
CA PRO A 279 7.19 -13.06 24.30
C PRO A 279 7.13 -14.24 25.28
N GLN A 280 6.17 -14.22 26.20
CA GLN A 280 5.97 -15.30 27.16
C GLN A 280 5.73 -16.62 26.42
N GLY A 281 6.48 -17.65 26.80
CA GLY A 281 6.42 -18.98 26.17
C GLY A 281 7.30 -19.15 24.94
N ALA A 282 8.02 -18.12 24.49
CA ALA A 282 9.02 -18.28 23.43
C ALA A 282 10.16 -19.22 23.87
N ASP A 283 10.54 -19.22 25.16
CA ASP A 283 11.58 -20.08 25.74
C ASP A 283 11.06 -21.41 26.31
N ALA A 284 9.83 -21.81 25.97
CA ALA A 284 9.25 -23.06 26.46
C ALA A 284 10.02 -24.30 25.96
N ASP A 285 10.41 -24.28 24.70
CA ASP A 285 11.27 -25.27 24.07
C ASP A 285 12.11 -24.67 22.94
N VAL A 286 13.05 -25.46 22.41
CA VAL A 286 13.98 -25.00 21.37
C VAL A 286 13.28 -24.67 20.06
N LEU A 287 12.17 -25.35 19.73
CA LEU A 287 11.43 -25.11 18.49
C LEU A 287 10.66 -23.80 18.58
N THR A 288 9.96 -23.53 19.69
CA THR A 288 9.29 -22.24 19.89
C THR A 288 10.29 -21.09 19.92
N TRP A 289 11.46 -21.33 20.50
CA TRP A 289 12.52 -20.34 20.58
C TRP A 289 13.09 -20.02 19.19
N LEU A 290 13.44 -21.04 18.41
CA LEU A 290 13.96 -20.89 17.04
C LEU A 290 12.89 -20.46 16.04
N HIS A 291 11.61 -20.56 16.39
CA HIS A 291 10.53 -19.95 15.62
C HIS A 291 10.42 -18.44 15.89
N TRP A 292 10.70 -17.99 17.12
CA TRP A 292 10.66 -16.56 17.47
C TRP A 292 11.95 -15.81 17.14
N PHE A 293 13.11 -16.39 17.42
CA PHE A 293 14.40 -15.70 17.40
C PHE A 293 14.82 -15.16 16.02
N PRO A 294 14.81 -15.95 14.93
CA PRO A 294 15.15 -15.44 13.60
C PRO A 294 14.03 -14.63 12.93
N SER A 295 12.82 -14.68 13.48
CA SER A 295 11.63 -14.16 12.81
C SER A 295 11.47 -12.65 12.96
N LEU A 296 11.43 -11.97 11.82
CA LEU A 296 11.04 -10.58 11.67
C LEU A 296 10.05 -10.49 10.50
N PRO A 297 8.73 -10.41 10.74
CA PRO A 297 8.00 -10.12 12.00
C PRO A 297 7.92 -11.27 13.01
N GLU A 298 7.70 -10.93 14.29
CA GLU A 298 7.60 -11.93 15.36
C GLU A 298 6.30 -12.75 15.28
N PRO A 299 6.34 -14.07 15.56
CA PRO A 299 5.14 -14.85 15.81
C PRO A 299 4.42 -14.36 17.08
N ILE A 300 3.09 -14.37 17.04
CA ILE A 300 2.24 -14.06 18.20
C ILE A 300 2.23 -15.26 19.16
N PHE A 301 2.32 -14.98 20.46
CA PHE A 301 2.15 -15.98 21.51
C PHE A 301 0.89 -15.66 22.34
N GLU A 302 0.07 -16.66 22.59
CA GLU A 302 -1.13 -16.59 23.43
C GLU A 302 -1.09 -17.75 24.44
N GLY A 303 -1.23 -17.45 25.74
CA GLY A 303 -1.16 -18.47 26.78
C GLY A 303 0.17 -19.24 26.83
N GLY A 304 1.28 -18.61 26.46
CA GLY A 304 2.60 -19.24 26.45
C GLY A 304 2.87 -20.18 25.26
N ARG A 305 2.02 -20.18 24.23
CA ARG A 305 2.21 -20.99 23.02
C ARG A 305 2.10 -20.13 21.76
N PRO A 306 2.77 -20.51 20.65
CA PRO A 306 2.59 -19.83 19.38
C PRO A 306 1.12 -19.88 18.95
N LYS A 307 0.54 -18.70 18.69
CA LYS A 307 -0.80 -18.58 18.15
C LYS A 307 -0.82 -19.20 16.74
N ARG A 308 -1.71 -20.17 16.53
CA ARG A 308 -1.96 -20.73 15.20
C ARG A 308 -2.63 -19.69 14.30
N ARG A 309 -2.25 -19.65 13.03
CA ARG A 309 -2.92 -18.79 12.04
C ARG A 309 -4.41 -19.12 11.93
N GLY A 310 -5.24 -18.09 11.85
CA GLY A 310 -6.65 -18.25 11.50
C GLY A 310 -6.86 -18.69 10.05
N HIS A 311 -8.03 -19.29 9.77
CA HIS A 311 -8.46 -19.57 8.40
C HIS A 311 -8.53 -18.29 7.58
N GLY A 312 -7.84 -18.26 6.43
CA GLY A 312 -7.83 -17.11 5.52
C GLY A 312 -6.75 -16.05 5.80
N GLU A 313 -6.00 -16.13 6.91
CA GLU A 313 -4.92 -15.16 7.19
C GLU A 313 -3.80 -15.21 6.14
N LEU A 314 -3.31 -16.40 5.84
CA LEU A 314 -2.26 -16.61 4.82
C LEU A 314 -2.67 -16.12 3.43
N PRO A 315 -3.80 -16.57 2.82
CA PRO A 315 -4.18 -16.10 1.49
C PRO A 315 -4.46 -14.59 1.47
N ARG A 316 -5.00 -14.02 2.54
CA ARG A 316 -5.17 -12.56 2.66
C ARG A 316 -3.82 -11.84 2.69
N ARG A 317 -2.86 -12.34 3.46
CA ARG A 317 -1.51 -11.77 3.56
C ARG A 317 -0.77 -11.86 2.22
N ALA A 318 -0.81 -13.03 1.58
CA ALA A 318 -0.22 -13.26 0.26
C ALA A 318 -0.84 -12.36 -0.81
N PHE A 319 -2.17 -12.21 -0.81
CA PHE A 319 -2.85 -11.29 -1.72
C PHE A 319 -2.39 -9.83 -1.52
N LEU A 320 -2.33 -9.37 -0.27
CA LEU A 320 -1.85 -8.01 0.04
C LEU A 320 -0.39 -7.81 -0.36
N LEU A 321 0.46 -8.82 -0.19
CA LEU A 321 1.85 -8.79 -0.66
C LEU A 321 1.91 -8.62 -2.19
N VAL A 322 1.14 -9.40 -2.96
CA VAL A 322 1.09 -9.27 -4.42
C VAL A 322 0.63 -7.88 -4.85
N VAL A 323 -0.42 -7.34 -4.22
CA VAL A 323 -0.89 -5.97 -4.50
C VAL A 323 0.20 -4.93 -4.23
N LYS A 324 0.96 -5.08 -3.14
CA LYS A 324 2.07 -4.17 -2.81
C LYS A 324 3.22 -4.27 -3.80
N LEU A 325 3.57 -5.47 -4.25
CA LEU A 325 4.61 -5.69 -5.25
C LEU A 325 4.20 -5.09 -6.61
N ILE A 326 2.94 -5.24 -7.03
CA ILE A 326 2.41 -4.58 -8.23
C ILE A 326 2.47 -3.05 -8.09
N GLY A 327 2.04 -2.52 -6.94
CA GLY A 327 2.12 -1.09 -6.67
C GLY A 327 3.55 -0.58 -6.70
N LEU A 328 4.49 -1.32 -6.11
CA LEU A 328 5.91 -0.98 -6.09
C LEU A 328 6.51 -1.02 -7.50
N SER A 329 6.22 -2.07 -8.29
CA SER A 329 6.55 -2.16 -9.72
C SER A 329 6.07 -0.96 -10.51
N ALA A 330 4.81 -0.55 -10.30
CA ALA A 330 4.24 0.62 -10.97
C ALA A 330 4.97 1.91 -10.59
N LEU A 331 5.30 2.10 -9.30
CA LEU A 331 6.00 3.31 -8.84
C LEU A 331 7.44 3.39 -9.32
N VAL A 332 8.20 2.28 -9.35
CA VAL A 332 9.59 2.28 -9.84
C VAL A 332 9.71 2.41 -11.36
N SER A 333 8.59 2.17 -12.06
CA SER A 333 8.43 2.41 -13.50
C SER A 333 8.17 3.88 -13.85
N LEU A 334 7.81 4.72 -12.86
CA LEU A 334 7.59 6.13 -13.12
C LEU A 334 8.95 6.79 -13.43
N PRO A 335 9.02 7.67 -14.44
CA PRO A 335 10.21 8.48 -14.64
C PRO A 335 10.42 9.35 -13.41
N ALA A 336 11.69 9.61 -13.07
CA ALA A 336 11.99 10.55 -12.01
C ALA A 336 11.36 11.90 -12.36
N LEU A 337 10.69 12.54 -11.39
CA LEU A 337 10.16 13.90 -11.53
C LEU A 337 11.28 14.97 -11.54
N SER A 338 12.53 14.54 -11.69
CA SER A 338 13.72 15.36 -11.70
C SER A 338 13.68 16.34 -12.87
N GLY A 339 13.48 17.63 -12.59
CA GLY A 339 13.54 18.68 -13.61
C GLY A 339 12.68 19.91 -13.31
N GLY A 340 11.67 19.79 -12.43
CA GLY A 340 10.86 20.93 -12.02
C GLY A 340 11.48 21.68 -10.85
N GLY A 341 12.10 22.84 -11.08
CA GLY A 341 12.38 23.77 -9.99
C GLY A 341 11.06 24.20 -9.31
N GLY A 342 10.94 24.02 -8.00
CA GLY A 342 9.76 24.47 -7.25
C GLY A 342 9.31 23.52 -6.12
N TRP A 343 8.44 24.03 -5.27
CA TRP A 343 7.96 23.32 -4.07
C TRP A 343 7.03 22.13 -4.39
N LEU A 344 6.18 22.27 -5.42
CA LEU A 344 5.22 21.22 -5.77
C LEU A 344 5.90 19.97 -6.36
N PRO A 345 6.81 20.06 -7.35
CA PRO A 345 7.58 18.90 -7.82
C PRO A 345 8.35 18.21 -6.69
N PHE A 346 8.98 18.98 -5.80
CA PHE A 346 9.70 18.47 -4.63
C PHE A 346 8.78 17.68 -3.68
N LEU A 347 7.58 18.20 -3.37
CA LEU A 347 6.60 17.50 -2.54
C LEU A 347 6.10 16.21 -3.19
N LEU A 348 5.79 16.24 -4.49
CA LEU A 348 5.33 15.08 -5.24
C LEU A 348 6.42 14.00 -5.29
N GLU A 349 7.66 14.38 -5.57
CA GLU A 349 8.79 13.47 -5.55
C GLU A 349 8.99 12.87 -4.15
N SER A 350 8.91 13.68 -3.10
CA SER A 350 9.03 13.22 -1.71
C SER A 350 7.91 12.23 -1.33
N GLU A 351 6.67 12.48 -1.78
CA GLU A 351 5.56 11.54 -1.62
C GLU A 351 5.81 10.22 -2.34
N LEU A 352 6.31 10.25 -3.57
CA LEU A 352 6.68 9.04 -4.31
C LEU A 352 7.72 8.22 -3.56
N HIS A 353 8.78 8.88 -3.05
CA HIS A 353 9.81 8.23 -2.25
C HIS A 353 9.22 7.58 -0.98
N LEU A 354 8.31 8.26 -0.29
CA LEU A 354 7.63 7.73 0.89
C LEU A 354 6.84 6.46 0.56
N TRP A 355 6.08 6.48 -0.54
CA TRP A 355 5.32 5.31 -0.99
C TRP A 355 6.21 4.15 -1.38
N ILE A 356 7.31 4.40 -2.09
CA ILE A 356 8.27 3.37 -2.49
C ILE A 356 8.88 2.71 -1.25
N ILE A 357 9.36 3.50 -0.29
CA ILE A 357 9.93 2.97 0.97
C ILE A 357 8.88 2.19 1.75
N TYR A 358 7.65 2.72 1.87
CA TYR A 358 6.56 2.05 2.55
C TYR A 358 6.22 0.70 1.91
N LEU A 359 6.02 0.67 0.58
CA LEU A 359 5.65 -0.55 -0.13
C LEU A 359 6.78 -1.58 -0.11
N TRP A 360 8.03 -1.15 -0.28
CA TRP A 360 9.19 -2.01 -0.19
C TRP A 360 9.36 -2.60 1.21
N ALA A 361 9.47 -1.76 2.24
CA ALA A 361 9.66 -2.22 3.61
C ALA A 361 8.50 -3.10 4.08
N SER A 362 7.26 -2.74 3.71
CA SER A 362 6.09 -3.56 4.01
C SER A 362 6.11 -4.88 3.27
N SER A 363 6.59 -4.96 2.03
CA SER A 363 6.67 -6.21 1.28
C SER A 363 7.70 -7.15 1.90
N CYS A 364 8.88 -6.63 2.27
CA CYS A 364 9.90 -7.41 2.98
C CYS A 364 9.37 -8.06 4.27
N LEU A 365 8.64 -7.29 5.09
CA LEU A 365 8.06 -7.81 6.34
C LEU A 365 6.82 -8.71 6.10
N ASP A 366 6.06 -8.50 5.02
CA ASP A 366 4.97 -9.41 4.66
C ASP A 366 5.51 -10.76 4.14
N ILE A 367 6.66 -10.79 3.46
CA ILE A 367 7.35 -12.05 3.11
C ILE A 367 7.71 -12.81 4.39
N GLY A 368 8.33 -12.15 5.38
CA GLY A 368 8.61 -12.76 6.68
C GLY A 368 7.34 -13.27 7.38
N SER A 369 6.25 -12.50 7.33
CA SER A 369 4.94 -12.93 7.88
C SER A 369 4.40 -14.19 7.19
N VAL A 370 4.51 -14.26 5.86
CA VAL A 370 4.09 -15.42 5.08
C VAL A 370 4.89 -16.66 5.48
N LEU A 371 6.21 -16.54 5.67
CA LEU A 371 7.06 -17.64 6.12
C LEU A 371 6.65 -18.16 7.51
N VAL A 372 6.41 -17.26 8.47
CA VAL A 372 5.90 -17.63 9.80
C VAL A 372 4.52 -18.31 9.70
N MET A 373 3.65 -17.83 8.81
CA MET A 373 2.33 -18.43 8.58
C MET A 373 2.40 -19.80 7.90
N LEU A 374 3.37 -20.02 7.00
CA LEU A 374 3.63 -21.32 6.40
C LEU A 374 4.13 -22.33 7.44
N ALA A 375 4.92 -21.87 8.42
CA ALA A 375 5.31 -22.64 9.60
C ALA A 375 4.16 -22.86 10.62
N GLY A 376 2.96 -22.31 10.35
CA GLY A 376 1.75 -22.53 11.15
C GLY A 376 1.45 -21.44 12.20
N GLY A 377 2.34 -20.48 12.39
CA GLY A 377 2.15 -19.35 13.32
C GLY A 377 1.29 -18.22 12.76
N SER A 378 0.90 -17.28 13.61
CA SER A 378 0.27 -16.01 13.22
C SER A 378 1.21 -14.84 13.52
N THR A 379 1.11 -13.78 12.74
CA THR A 379 1.88 -12.54 12.93
C THR A 379 0.96 -11.32 12.89
N GLU A 380 1.34 -10.29 13.64
CA GLU A 380 0.68 -9.00 13.48
C GLU A 380 1.02 -8.37 12.12
N PRO A 381 0.10 -7.58 11.52
CA PRO A 381 0.44 -6.77 10.36
C PRO A 381 1.65 -5.86 10.65
N PRO A 382 2.72 -5.92 9.84
CA PRO A 382 3.91 -5.11 10.08
C PRO A 382 3.64 -3.61 9.92
N PHE A 383 2.70 -3.28 9.05
CA PHE A 383 2.19 -1.93 8.85
C PHE A 383 0.66 -1.93 8.87
N ARG A 384 0.05 -0.91 9.50
CA ARG A 384 -1.41 -0.74 9.62
C ARG A 384 -1.90 0.49 8.84
N ASN A 385 -1.61 0.49 7.53
CA ASN A 385 -1.97 1.57 6.60
C ASN A 385 -1.58 2.99 7.09
N PRO A 386 -0.30 3.21 7.47
CA PRO A 386 0.13 4.47 8.09
C PRO A 386 -0.07 5.69 7.18
N LEU A 387 -0.01 5.53 5.86
CA LEU A 387 -0.09 6.65 4.92
C LEU A 387 -1.51 7.18 4.70
N LEU A 388 -2.54 6.38 5.00
CA LEU A 388 -3.94 6.73 4.71
C LEU A 388 -4.86 6.67 5.95
N ALA A 389 -4.45 5.98 7.01
CA ALA A 389 -5.30 5.75 8.17
C ALA A 389 -4.84 6.45 9.45
N SER A 390 -3.65 7.07 9.46
CA SER A 390 -3.14 7.79 10.64
C SER A 390 -3.93 9.06 10.92
N ARG A 391 -4.25 9.27 12.19
CA ARG A 391 -4.93 10.47 12.72
C ARG A 391 -4.00 11.42 13.44
N SER A 392 -2.79 10.98 13.75
CA SER A 392 -1.76 11.75 14.45
C SER A 392 -0.37 11.20 14.11
N LEU A 393 0.68 12.00 14.31
CA LEU A 393 2.07 11.54 14.22
C LEU A 393 2.35 10.48 15.28
N ARG A 394 1.80 10.65 16.49
CA ARG A 394 1.88 9.64 17.55
C ARG A 394 1.32 8.29 17.10
N GLU A 395 0.15 8.26 16.46
CA GLU A 395 -0.45 7.02 15.97
C GLU A 395 0.33 6.46 14.77
N ALA A 396 0.79 7.32 13.87
CA ALA A 396 1.61 6.91 12.72
C ALA A 396 2.85 6.14 13.18
N TRP A 397 3.65 6.72 14.07
CA TRP A 397 4.91 6.14 14.56
C TRP A 397 4.74 5.08 15.66
N GLY A 398 3.71 5.22 16.51
CA GLY A 398 3.48 4.32 17.64
C GLY A 398 2.70 3.06 17.29
N GLU A 399 1.84 3.11 16.26
CA GLU A 399 0.82 2.07 16.07
C GLU A 399 0.69 1.57 14.64
N ARG A 400 1.21 2.28 13.63
CA ARG A 400 0.93 1.96 12.23
C ARG A 400 2.17 1.74 11.37
N TRP A 401 3.28 2.39 11.69
CA TRP A 401 4.54 2.29 10.96
C TRP A 401 5.49 1.27 11.61
N ASN A 402 5.99 0.32 10.82
CA ASN A 402 7.05 -0.62 11.20
C ASN A 402 6.89 -1.21 12.61
N ARG A 403 5.78 -1.93 12.81
CA ARG A 403 5.40 -2.55 14.09
C ARG A 403 6.50 -3.43 14.70
N PRO A 404 7.24 -4.26 13.94
CA PRO A 404 8.28 -5.09 14.54
C PRO A 404 9.39 -4.26 15.22
N VAL A 405 9.87 -3.21 14.55
CA VAL A 405 10.89 -2.31 15.13
C VAL A 405 10.32 -1.52 16.31
N HIS A 406 9.06 -1.04 16.20
CA HIS A 406 8.38 -0.41 17.33
C HIS A 406 8.35 -1.32 18.57
N VAL A 407 8.04 -2.60 18.40
CA VAL A 407 7.99 -3.57 19.50
C VAL A 407 9.37 -3.74 20.15
N TYR A 408 10.45 -3.85 19.37
CA TYR A 408 11.81 -3.94 19.92
C TYR A 408 12.19 -2.70 20.72
N LEU A 409 12.02 -1.52 20.13
CA LEU A 409 12.35 -0.27 20.80
C LEU A 409 11.49 -0.05 22.05
N LYS A 410 10.21 -0.42 22.00
CA LYS A 410 9.32 -0.34 23.16
C LYS A 410 9.81 -1.22 24.30
N ARG A 411 10.13 -2.49 24.03
CA ARG A 411 10.53 -3.48 25.05
C ARG A 411 11.95 -3.25 25.59
N CYS A 412 12.89 -2.96 24.69
CA CYS A 412 14.31 -2.88 25.01
C CYS A 412 14.79 -1.48 25.41
N VAL A 413 14.09 -0.43 25.00
CA VAL A 413 14.49 0.97 25.27
C VAL A 413 13.44 1.66 26.11
N TYR A 414 12.25 1.92 25.56
CA TYR A 414 11.25 2.77 26.23
C TYR A 414 10.82 2.22 27.60
N GLN A 415 10.41 0.95 27.68
CA GLN A 415 9.97 0.32 28.93
C GLN A 415 11.08 0.23 29.96
N GLN A 416 12.33 -0.01 29.53
CA GLN A 416 13.48 -0.06 30.43
C GLN A 416 13.76 1.32 31.03
N LEU A 417 13.78 2.37 30.20
CA LEU A 417 13.97 3.74 30.67
C LEU A 417 12.85 4.18 31.62
N ARG A 418 11.61 3.81 31.33
CA ARG A 418 10.47 4.05 32.24
C ARG A 418 10.60 3.28 33.56
N GLY A 419 11.10 2.05 33.52
CA GLY A 419 11.40 1.24 34.70
C GLY A 419 12.49 1.85 35.59
N CYS A 420 13.44 2.57 34.98
CA CYS A 420 14.46 3.35 35.69
C CYS A 420 13.95 4.70 36.21
N GLY A 421 12.66 5.01 36.09
CA GLY A 421 12.05 6.24 36.61
C GLY A 421 12.11 7.47 35.68
N LEU A 422 12.66 7.36 34.47
CA LEU A 422 12.73 8.51 33.55
C LEU A 422 11.33 8.93 33.10
N ALA A 423 11.05 10.24 33.08
CA ALA A 423 9.76 10.79 32.63
C ALA A 423 9.38 10.34 31.20
N SER A 424 8.09 10.18 30.94
CA SER A 424 7.58 9.65 29.65
C SER A 424 8.07 10.43 28.42
N PRO A 425 8.07 11.79 28.41
CA PRO A 425 8.58 12.54 27.27
C PRO A 425 10.07 12.28 27.01
N LEU A 426 10.88 12.21 28.07
CA LEU A 426 12.32 11.95 27.96
C LEU A 426 12.58 10.52 27.46
N ALA A 427 11.88 9.52 28.02
CA ALA A 427 11.98 8.14 27.55
C ALA A 427 11.57 8.01 26.08
N ALA A 428 10.54 8.74 25.63
CA ALA A 428 10.14 8.79 24.23
C ALA A 428 11.24 9.40 23.35
N MET A 429 11.83 10.54 23.73
CA MET A 429 12.94 11.16 22.98
C MET A 429 14.15 10.25 22.86
N LEU A 430 14.55 9.60 23.95
CA LEU A 430 15.66 8.64 23.92
C LEU A 430 15.34 7.39 23.08
N THR A 431 14.07 7.01 22.99
CA THR A 431 13.62 5.93 22.09
C THR A 431 13.71 6.34 20.62
N PHE A 432 13.33 7.58 20.29
CA PHE A 432 13.54 8.15 18.95
C PHE A 432 15.03 8.27 18.62
N PHE A 433 15.86 8.69 19.57
CA PHE A 433 17.32 8.71 19.41
C PHE A 433 17.88 7.32 19.11
N ALA A 434 17.47 6.29 19.87
CA ALA A 434 17.87 4.91 19.63
C ALA A 434 17.41 4.40 18.24
N SER A 435 16.21 4.78 17.79
CA SER A 435 15.75 4.52 16.42
C SER A 435 16.62 5.22 15.38
N GLY A 436 17.05 6.45 15.66
CA GLY A 436 18.00 7.20 14.84
C GLY A 436 19.32 6.46 14.66
N LEU A 437 19.95 6.05 15.76
CA LEU A 437 21.18 5.28 15.75
C LEU A 437 21.05 3.95 15.01
N LEU A 438 19.90 3.28 15.13
CA LEU A 438 19.61 2.07 14.37
C LEU A 438 19.63 2.34 12.85
N HIS A 439 19.14 3.50 12.42
CA HIS A 439 19.19 3.88 11.01
C HIS A 439 20.57 4.36 10.56
N GLU A 440 21.35 5.04 11.40
CA GLU A 440 22.77 5.32 11.12
C GLU A 440 23.53 4.01 10.89
N TYR A 441 23.34 3.03 11.77
CA TYR A 441 23.92 1.69 11.64
C TYR A 441 23.57 1.02 10.32
N ASN A 442 22.29 1.03 9.94
CA ASN A 442 21.88 0.43 8.67
C ASN A 442 22.49 1.18 7.48
N PHE A 443 22.35 2.51 7.45
CA PHE A 443 22.85 3.32 6.34
C PHE A 443 24.37 3.25 6.21
N SER A 444 25.14 3.20 7.30
CA SER A 444 26.59 3.05 7.21
C SER A 444 27.02 1.74 6.53
N ILE A 445 26.16 0.72 6.52
CA ILE A 445 26.44 -0.59 5.91
C ILE A 445 25.99 -0.61 4.45
N HIS A 446 24.71 -0.34 4.19
CA HIS A 446 24.12 -0.54 2.86
C HIS A 446 24.14 0.71 1.97
N ASN A 447 24.50 1.89 2.48
CA ASN A 447 24.50 3.13 1.73
C ASN A 447 25.90 3.78 1.66
N HIS A 448 26.78 3.25 0.82
CA HIS A 448 28.16 3.74 0.73
C HIS A 448 28.32 5.03 -0.09
N VAL A 449 27.30 5.42 -0.87
CA VAL A 449 27.36 6.61 -1.75
C VAL A 449 26.66 7.82 -1.13
N GLY A 450 25.49 7.59 -0.54
CA GLY A 450 24.58 8.64 -0.08
C GLY A 450 24.51 8.84 1.43
N TYR A 451 25.26 8.06 2.21
CA TYR A 451 25.21 8.15 3.66
C TYR A 451 25.85 9.44 4.16
N ARG A 452 25.16 10.07 5.11
CA ARG A 452 25.64 11.26 5.81
C ARG A 452 25.36 11.06 7.29
N ALA A 453 26.43 10.91 8.06
CA ALA A 453 26.34 10.69 9.49
C ALA A 453 25.47 11.77 10.16
N GLY A 454 24.63 11.33 11.08
CA GLY A 454 23.76 12.19 11.89
C GLY A 454 22.44 12.59 11.20
N HIS A 455 22.31 12.47 9.87
CA HIS A 455 21.08 12.88 9.19
C HIS A 455 19.87 12.01 9.59
N ALA A 456 20.06 10.69 9.69
CA ALA A 456 19.02 9.78 10.16
C ALA A 456 18.66 10.08 11.62
N THR A 457 19.65 10.30 12.48
CA THR A 457 19.45 10.61 13.89
C THR A 457 18.71 11.93 14.08
N SER A 458 19.12 12.99 13.38
CA SER A 458 18.43 14.28 13.37
C SER A 458 16.99 14.14 12.91
N PHE A 459 16.74 13.33 11.88
CA PHE A 459 15.39 13.03 11.41
C PHE A 459 14.52 12.41 12.52
N PHE A 460 14.99 11.36 13.20
CA PHE A 460 14.19 10.72 14.26
C PHE A 460 14.03 11.61 15.50
N LEU A 461 15.05 12.38 15.89
CA LEU A 461 14.93 13.35 16.97
C LEU A 461 13.87 14.41 16.65
N LEU A 462 13.88 14.95 15.43
CA LEU A 462 12.85 15.87 14.97
C LEU A 462 11.46 15.24 15.02
N MET A 463 11.29 14.00 14.55
CA MET A 463 10.01 13.28 14.66
C MET A 463 9.58 13.12 16.12
N GLY A 464 10.52 12.84 17.02
CA GLY A 464 10.25 12.76 18.46
C GLY A 464 9.73 14.09 19.02
N VAL A 465 10.39 15.20 18.68
CA VAL A 465 9.94 16.56 19.06
C VAL A 465 8.54 16.82 18.52
N LEU A 466 8.28 16.51 17.25
CA LEU A 466 6.96 16.73 16.62
C LEU A 466 5.86 15.88 17.27
N VAL A 467 6.13 14.62 17.61
CA VAL A 467 5.17 13.74 18.31
C VAL A 467 4.86 14.26 19.71
N LEU A 468 5.87 14.75 20.44
CA LEU A 468 5.67 15.33 21.77
C LEU A 468 4.94 16.68 21.71
N ALA A 469 5.31 17.53 20.74
CA ALA A 469 4.64 18.79 20.48
C ALA A 469 3.18 18.58 20.09
N GLU A 470 2.89 17.60 19.21
CA GLU A 470 1.52 17.20 18.87
C GLU A 470 0.75 16.74 20.10
N ALA A 471 1.35 15.91 20.96
CA ALA A 471 0.67 15.43 22.17
C ALA A 471 0.35 16.59 23.15
N ALA A 472 1.29 17.53 23.33
CA ALA A 472 1.09 18.70 24.17
C ALA A 472 0.05 19.67 23.58
N ALA A 473 0.13 19.94 22.28
CA ALA A 473 -0.80 20.79 21.56
C ALA A 473 -2.21 20.19 21.53
N ALA A 474 -2.33 18.88 21.32
CA ALA A 474 -3.61 18.19 21.36
C ALA A 474 -4.24 18.28 22.75
N ALA A 475 -3.48 18.06 23.82
CA ALA A 475 -3.98 18.22 25.18
C ALA A 475 -4.46 19.65 25.46
N TRP A 476 -3.69 20.66 25.04
CA TRP A 476 -4.03 22.07 25.23
C TRP A 476 -5.25 22.51 24.40
N LEU A 477 -5.28 22.14 23.11
CA LEU A 477 -6.36 22.45 22.18
C LEU A 477 -7.65 21.76 22.61
N TRP A 478 -7.59 20.49 23.02
CA TRP A 478 -8.79 19.73 23.38
C TRP A 478 -9.56 20.35 24.55
N VAL A 479 -8.86 20.91 25.53
CA VAL A 479 -9.45 21.63 26.67
C VAL A 479 -10.13 22.94 26.24
N ARG A 480 -9.64 23.60 25.18
CA ARG A 480 -10.14 24.90 24.71
C ARG A 480 -11.11 24.80 23.53
N CYS A 481 -11.17 23.65 22.85
CA CYS A 481 -12.03 23.43 21.70
C CYS A 481 -13.49 23.23 22.14
N SER A 482 -14.41 23.94 21.49
CA SER A 482 -15.84 23.70 21.69
C SER A 482 -16.23 22.27 21.26
N PRO A 483 -17.29 21.67 21.84
CA PRO A 483 -17.75 20.33 21.47
C PRO A 483 -18.05 20.17 19.98
N ARG A 484 -18.50 21.24 19.30
CA ARG A 484 -18.71 21.27 17.85
C ARG A 484 -17.41 21.09 17.07
N MET A 485 -16.35 21.79 17.47
CA MET A 485 -15.04 21.67 16.83
C MET A 485 -14.44 20.27 17.05
N GLN A 486 -14.57 19.72 18.26
CA GLN A 486 -14.14 18.35 18.56
C GLN A 486 -14.86 17.33 17.67
N ALA A 487 -16.17 17.49 17.44
CA ALA A 487 -16.94 16.63 16.54
C ALA A 487 -16.47 16.74 15.07
N VAL A 488 -16.11 17.94 14.60
CA VAL A 488 -15.55 18.14 13.25
C VAL A 488 -14.20 17.44 13.10
N ILE A 489 -13.29 17.60 14.08
CA ILE A 489 -11.98 16.96 14.07
C ILE A 489 -12.14 15.43 14.07
N ALA A 490 -12.98 14.90 14.97
CA ALA A 490 -13.27 13.47 15.05
C ALA A 490 -13.93 12.91 13.77
N GLY A 491 -14.83 13.70 13.15
CA GLY A 491 -15.54 13.34 11.93
C GLY A 491 -14.75 13.52 10.63
N THR A 492 -13.60 14.20 10.67
CA THR A 492 -12.74 14.37 9.49
C THR A 492 -12.33 12.97 8.96
N PRO A 493 -12.25 12.71 7.66
CA PRO A 493 -11.74 11.45 7.12
C PRO A 493 -10.26 11.22 7.43
N SER A 494 -9.86 9.99 7.78
CA SER A 494 -8.46 9.67 8.14
C SER A 494 -7.47 9.98 7.02
N VAL A 495 -7.89 9.80 5.77
CA VAL A 495 -7.06 10.04 4.59
C VAL A 495 -6.64 11.50 4.51
N LEU A 496 -7.58 12.43 4.80
CA LEU A 496 -7.26 13.86 4.78
C LEU A 496 -6.26 14.21 5.88
N VAL A 497 -6.49 13.71 7.09
CA VAL A 497 -5.56 13.91 8.21
C VAL A 497 -4.18 13.34 7.89
N ALA A 498 -4.10 12.11 7.40
CA ALA A 498 -2.84 11.46 7.07
C ALA A 498 -2.09 12.15 5.92
N VAL A 499 -2.79 12.67 4.91
CA VAL A 499 -2.17 13.48 3.84
C VAL A 499 -1.64 14.79 4.41
N SER A 500 -2.43 15.52 5.20
CA SER A 500 -2.00 16.79 5.82
C SER A 500 -0.78 16.62 6.71
N LEU A 501 -0.75 15.58 7.55
CA LEU A 501 0.41 15.27 8.40
C LEU A 501 1.67 14.97 7.58
N ARG A 502 1.54 14.26 6.47
CA ARG A 502 2.67 13.99 5.57
C ARG A 502 3.15 15.25 4.87
N LEU A 503 2.26 16.05 4.31
CA LEU A 503 2.64 17.31 3.65
C LEU A 503 3.34 18.28 4.61
N LEU A 504 2.97 18.28 5.89
CA LEU A 504 3.65 19.05 6.93
C LEU A 504 5.09 18.59 7.17
N VAL A 505 5.31 17.27 7.19
CA VAL A 505 6.56 16.65 7.62
C VAL A 505 7.54 16.43 6.47
N LEU A 506 7.04 16.15 5.26
CA LEU A 506 7.85 15.78 4.10
C LEU A 506 8.98 16.75 3.76
N PRO A 507 8.80 18.09 3.82
CA PRO A 507 9.89 19.02 3.57
C PRO A 507 11.09 18.85 4.50
N MET A 508 10.84 18.46 5.76
CA MET A 508 11.89 18.20 6.74
C MET A 508 12.44 16.78 6.62
N PHE A 509 11.57 15.83 6.27
CA PHE A 509 11.85 14.40 6.15
C PHE A 509 12.76 14.08 4.96
N ALA A 510 12.43 14.62 3.78
CA ALA A 510 13.07 14.27 2.52
C ALA A 510 14.60 14.52 2.51
N PRO A 511 15.12 15.70 2.92
CA PRO A 511 16.56 15.95 2.90
C PRO A 511 17.34 15.14 3.94
N LEU A 512 16.74 14.85 5.09
CA LEU A 512 17.40 14.14 6.20
C LEU A 512 17.34 12.61 6.04
N PHE A 513 16.32 12.07 5.38
CA PHE A 513 16.10 10.62 5.35
C PHE A 513 15.95 10.05 3.94
N PHE A 514 15.09 10.62 3.08
CA PHE A 514 14.87 10.06 1.74
C PHE A 514 16.07 10.23 0.83
N ARG A 515 16.83 11.30 0.97
CA ARG A 515 18.07 11.49 0.21
C ARG A 515 19.05 10.33 0.42
N SER A 516 19.13 9.78 1.64
CA SER A 516 19.97 8.62 1.90
C SER A 516 19.45 7.39 1.17
N TRP A 517 18.14 7.12 1.18
CA TRP A 517 17.55 6.00 0.43
C TRP A 517 17.66 6.16 -1.09
N SER A 518 17.41 7.35 -1.64
CA SER A 518 17.49 7.58 -3.09
C SER A 518 18.90 7.40 -3.63
N LYS A 519 19.91 7.78 -2.85
CA LYS A 519 21.32 7.60 -3.20
C LYS A 519 21.91 6.28 -2.76
N SER A 520 21.17 5.40 -2.10
CA SER A 520 21.73 4.14 -1.61
C SER A 520 21.89 3.07 -2.69
N GLY A 521 21.18 3.19 -3.81
CA GLY A 521 21.04 2.10 -4.80
C GLY A 521 19.78 1.23 -4.55
N LEU A 522 18.88 1.67 -3.65
CA LEU A 522 17.60 0.98 -3.42
C LEU A 522 16.79 0.87 -4.72
N TYR A 523 16.69 1.96 -5.48
CA TYR A 523 15.85 2.05 -6.67
C TYR A 523 16.36 1.12 -7.78
N ASP A 524 17.67 1.04 -7.96
CA ASP A 524 18.29 0.15 -8.94
C ASP A 524 18.06 -1.31 -8.54
N ALA A 525 18.29 -1.66 -7.27
CA ALA A 525 18.00 -3.00 -6.75
C ALA A 525 16.51 -3.37 -6.92
N LEU A 526 15.60 -2.42 -6.71
CA LEU A 526 14.17 -2.63 -6.94
C LEU A 526 13.84 -2.86 -8.41
N ARG A 527 14.44 -2.10 -9.33
CA ARG A 527 14.24 -2.28 -10.78
C ARG A 527 14.81 -3.61 -11.26
N ASP A 528 15.93 -4.04 -10.71
CA ASP A 528 16.49 -5.37 -11.00
C ASP A 528 15.57 -6.49 -10.50
N MET A 529 14.94 -6.32 -9.35
CA MET A 529 14.09 -7.34 -8.76
C MET A 529 12.64 -7.32 -9.26
N LEU A 530 12.12 -6.20 -9.74
CA LEU A 530 10.70 -6.07 -10.05
C LEU A 530 10.46 -5.85 -11.54
N PRO A 531 9.37 -6.41 -12.10
CA PRO A 531 8.94 -6.00 -13.43
C PRO A 531 8.66 -4.50 -13.41
N HIS A 532 9.22 -3.78 -14.37
CA HIS A 532 9.08 -2.33 -14.49
C HIS A 532 9.10 -1.90 -15.95
N CYS A 533 8.63 -0.69 -16.25
CA CYS A 533 8.86 -0.07 -17.56
C CYS A 533 10.16 0.73 -17.54
N ALA A 534 11.05 0.44 -18.47
CA ALA A 534 12.13 1.35 -18.82
C ALA A 534 11.56 2.47 -19.70
N VAL A 535 11.68 3.70 -19.25
CA VAL A 535 11.26 4.88 -19.99
C VAL A 535 12.45 5.34 -20.84
N GLY A 536 12.35 5.15 -22.15
CA GLY A 536 13.30 5.66 -23.12
C GLY A 536 12.81 6.97 -23.74
N THR A 537 13.73 7.92 -23.92
CA THR A 537 13.52 9.04 -24.84
C THR A 537 13.94 8.58 -26.23
N GLN A 538 12.98 8.44 -27.15
CA GLN A 538 13.27 8.33 -28.58
C GLN A 538 13.31 9.72 -29.20
#